data_AF-A0A8T2J9D9-F1
#
_entry.id   AF-A0A8T2J9D9-F1
#
_cell.length_a   1.000
_cell.length_b   1.000
_cell.length_c   1.000
_cell.angle_alpha   90.00
_cell.angle_beta   90.00
_cell.angle_gamma   90.00
#
_symmetry.space_group_name_H-M   'P 1'
#
loop_
_entity.id
_entity.type
_entity.pdbx_description
1 polymer ?
#
loop_
_entity_poly.entity_id
_entity_poly.type
_entity_poly.pdbx_seq_one_letter_code
_entity_poly.pdbx_strand_id
1 'polypeptide(L)' 'RGENGPGGFIVRKCPKNSNVCTFIWVLNTDVKGRLPRTLVNQSLAATMFDFCSHLHRRIKDIHVETS' A
#
# COMPACT_ATOMS: atom_id res chain seq x y z
N ARG A 1 5.37 -18.26 -9.37
CA ARG A 1 4.89 -17.69 -8.08
C ARG A 1 5.86 -16.60 -7.67
N GLY A 2 5.39 -15.37 -7.46
CA GLY A 2 6.24 -14.29 -6.96
C GLY A 2 6.71 -14.58 -5.53
N GLU A 3 7.84 -14.00 -5.15
CA GLU A 3 8.43 -14.14 -3.83
C GLU A 3 8.65 -12.76 -3.22
N ASN A 4 8.18 -12.55 -2.00
CA ASN A 4 8.39 -11.30 -1.29
C ASN A 4 9.66 -11.40 -0.45
N GLY A 5 10.56 -10.44 -0.63
CA GLY A 5 11.63 -10.18 0.33
C GLY A 5 11.10 -9.41 1.55
N PRO A 6 12.00 -8.93 2.42
CA PRO A 6 11.62 -8.12 3.57
C PRO A 6 10.83 -6.88 3.18
N GLY A 7 9.69 -6.68 3.83
CA GLY A 7 8.77 -5.58 3.59
C GLY A 7 7.58 -5.65 4.53
N GLY A 8 6.57 -4.80 4.32
CA GLY A 8 5.35 -4.84 5.11
C GLY A 8 4.61 -3.51 5.16
N PHE A 9 3.60 -3.49 6.03
CA PHE A 9 2.77 -2.33 6.30
C PHE A 9 3.15 -1.71 7.63
N ILE A 10 3.23 -0.38 7.66
CA ILE A 10 3.50 0.41 8.86
C ILE A 10 2.40 1.45 9.00
N VAL A 11 1.79 1.51 10.18
CA VAL A 11 0.86 2.57 10.55
C VAL A 11 1.50 3.39 11.65
N ARG A 12 1.84 4.64 11.34
CA ARG A 12 2.42 5.57 12.30
C ARG A 12 1.35 6.52 12.81
N LYS A 13 1.13 6.54 14.12
CA LYS A 13 0.22 7.49 14.78
C LYS A 13 0.74 8.93 14.60
N CYS A 14 -0.16 9.88 14.37
CA CYS A 14 0.22 11.30 14.37
C CYS A 14 0.25 11.84 15.81
N PRO A 15 1.39 12.32 16.32
CA PRO A 15 1.50 12.78 17.71
C PRO A 15 0.61 13.98 18.03
N LYS A 16 0.25 14.80 17.02
CA LYS A 16 -0.50 16.04 17.18
C LYS A 16 -2.00 15.90 16.90
N ASN A 17 -2.44 14.79 16.31
CA ASN A 17 -3.84 14.58 15.95
C ASN A 17 -4.15 13.07 15.91
N SER A 18 -4.89 12.57 16.90
CA SER A 18 -5.26 11.15 17.02
C SER A 18 -6.18 10.64 15.90
N ASN A 19 -6.82 11.54 15.15
CA ASN A 19 -7.77 11.20 14.08
C ASN A 19 -7.09 10.95 12.73
N VAL A 20 -5.76 11.13 12.64
CA VAL A 20 -5.00 10.88 11.41
C VAL A 20 -3.77 10.00 11.68
N CYS A 21 -3.34 9.26 10.66
CA CYS A 21 -2.14 8.45 10.71
C CYS A 21 -1.37 8.55 9.39
N THR A 22 -0.10 8.13 9.40
CA THR A 22 0.65 7.88 8.16
C THR A 22 0.69 6.38 7.91
N PHE A 23 0.18 5.95 6.77
CA PHE A 23 0.36 4.59 6.27
C PHE A 23 1.58 4.53 5.35
N ILE A 24 2.43 3.52 5.53
CA ILE A 24 3.60 3.27 4.70
C ILE A 24 3.58 1.80 4.28
N TRP A 25 3.72 1.55 2.97
CA TRP A 25 3.90 0.21 2.42
C TRP A 25 5.31 0.08 1.83
N VAL A 26 6.12 -0.79 2.44
CA VAL A 26 7.42 -1.18 1.90
C VAL A 26 7.23 -2.49 1.14
N LEU A 27 7.42 -2.44 -0.18
CA LEU A 27 7.25 -3.60 -1.06
C LEU A 27 8.58 -3.99 -1.68
N ASN A 28 9.07 -5.18 -1.32
CA ASN A 28 10.21 -5.84 -1.94
C ASN A 28 9.73 -7.17 -2.49
N THR A 29 9.57 -7.26 -3.81
CA THR A 29 9.00 -8.45 -4.44
C THR A 29 9.74 -8.81 -5.72
N ASP A 30 10.04 -10.09 -5.87
CA ASP A 30 10.49 -10.69 -7.12
C ASP A 30 9.29 -11.31 -7.83
N VAL A 31 8.80 -10.56 -8.82
CA VAL A 31 7.76 -11.03 -9.73
C VAL A 31 8.42 -11.91 -10.78
N LYS A 32 8.75 -13.16 -10.41
CA LYS A 32 9.43 -14.15 -11.26
C LYS A 32 8.91 -14.10 -12.71
N GLY A 33 9.80 -14.08 -13.69
CA GLY A 33 9.44 -14.06 -15.11
C GLY A 33 10.55 -13.51 -16.01
N ARG A 34 10.24 -13.27 -17.29
CA ARG A 34 11.17 -12.72 -18.30
C ARG A 34 10.83 -11.28 -18.70
N LEU A 35 10.03 -10.57 -17.90
CA LEU A 35 9.64 -9.19 -18.20
C LEU A 35 10.77 -8.20 -17.88
N PRO A 36 10.91 -7.10 -18.64
CA PRO A 36 11.78 -6.00 -18.29
C PRO A 36 11.48 -5.44 -16.88
N ARG A 37 12.53 -5.22 -16.09
CA ARG A 37 12.42 -4.70 -14.71
C ARG A 37 11.68 -3.36 -14.63
N THR A 38 11.79 -2.52 -15.66
CA THR A 38 11.09 -1.23 -15.73
C THR A 38 9.57 -1.41 -15.79
N LEU A 39 9.07 -2.36 -16.59
CA LEU A 39 7.64 -2.66 -16.67
C LEU A 39 7.12 -3.25 -15.36
N VAL A 40 7.91 -4.12 -14.71
CA VAL A 40 7.59 -4.64 -13.38
C VAL A 40 7.48 -3.51 -12.37
N ASN A 41 8.46 -2.60 -12.32
CA ASN A 41 8.44 -1.46 -11.40
C ASN A 41 7.26 -0.51 -11.64
N GLN A 42 6.93 -0.24 -12.91
CA GLN A 42 5.77 0.58 -13.27
C GLN A 42 4.45 -0.07 -12.81
N SER A 43 4.30 -1.38 -13.05
CA SER A 43 3.12 -2.13 -12.61
C SER A 43 3.00 -2.19 -11.09
N LEU A 44 4.12 -2.37 -10.37
CA LEU A 44 4.15 -2.33 -8.91
C LEU A 44 3.75 -0.94 -8.39
N ALA A 45 4.29 0.13 -8.97
CA ALA A 45 3.90 1.49 -8.58
C ALA A 45 2.41 1.74 -8.79
N ALA A 46 1.85 1.36 -9.95
CA ALA A 46 0.42 1.47 -10.23
C ALA A 46 -0.42 0.69 -9.20
N THR A 47 -0.02 -0.55 -8.91
CA THR A 47 -0.68 -1.41 -7.91
C THR A 47 -0.67 -0.77 -6.51
N MET A 48 0.44 -0.13 -6.12
CA MET A 48 0.54 0.58 -4.84
C MET A 48 -0.40 1.79 -4.77
N PHE A 49 -0.54 2.55 -5.86
CA PHE A 49 -1.50 3.67 -5.94
C PHE A 49 -2.96 3.20 -5.88
N ASP A 50 -3.29 2.13 -6.60
CA ASP A 50 -4.64 1.55 -6.58
C ASP A 50 -5.00 1.03 -5.18
N PHE A 51 -4.04 0.37 -4.51
CA PHE A 51 -4.20 -0.08 -3.13
C PHE A 51 -4.49 1.09 -2.19
N CYS A 52 -3.70 2.18 -2.26
CA CYS A 52 -3.92 3.37 -1.43
C CYS A 52 -5.28 4.01 -1.71
N SER A 53 -5.73 4.04 -2.98
CA SER A 53 -7.03 4.58 -3.37
C SER A 53 -8.18 3.75 -2.78
N HIS A 54 -8.09 2.43 -2.83
CA HIS A 54 -9.06 1.54 -2.21
C HIS A 54 -9.04 1.59 -0.68
N LEU A 55 -7.86 1.70 -0.07
CA LEU A 55 -7.71 1.86 1.37
C LEU A 55 -8.39 3.15 1.85
N HIS A 56 -8.17 4.27 1.18
CA HIS A 56 -8.85 5.54 1.50
C HIS A 56 -10.37 5.42 1.39
N ARG A 57 -10.87 4.73 0.36
CA ARG A 57 -12.31 4.50 0.20
C ARG A 57 -12.87 3.68 1.36
N ARG A 58 -12.24 2.55 1.69
CA ARG A 58 -12.70 1.69 2.79
C ARG A 58 -12.70 2.41 4.13
N ILE A 59 -11.69 3.24 4.41
CA ILE A 59 -11.66 4.04 5.64
C ILE A 59 -12.83 5.02 5.70
N LYS A 60 -13.15 5.69 4.60
CA LYS A 60 -14.32 6.59 4.52
C LYS A 60 -15.62 5.82 4.75
N ASP A 61 -15.79 4.67 4.10
CA ASP A 61 -17.00 3.85 4.23
C ASP A 61 -17.21 3.40 5.68
N ILE A 62 -16.15 2.88 6.32
CA ILE A 62 -16.19 2.49 7.74
C ILE A 62 -16.53 3.69 8.63
N HIS A 63 -15.94 4.85 8.38
CA HIS A 63 -16.22 6.04 9.18
C HIS A 63 -17.69 6.46 9.10
N VAL A 64 -18.30 6.39 7.90
CA VAL A 64 -19.73 6.64 7.69
C VAL A 64 -20.60 5.61 8.41
N GLU A 65 -20.25 4.33 8.38
CA GLU A 65 -20.98 3.28 9.11
C GLU A 65 -20.97 3.49 10.64
N THR A 66 -19.92 4.12 11.18
CA THR A 66 -19.72 4.34 12.62
C THR A 66 -20.18 5.71 13.15
N SER A 67 -20.65 6.61 12.28
CA SER A 67 -21.09 7.97 12.64
C SER A 67 -22.61 8.09 12.66
#